data_AF-A0A2G5B302-F1
#
_entry.id   AF-A0A2G5B302-F1
#
_cell.length_a   1.000
_cell.length_b   1.000
_cell.length_c   1.000
_cell.angle_alpha   90.00
_cell.angle_beta   90.00
_cell.angle_gamma   90.00
#
_symmetry.space_group_name_H-M   'P 1'
#
loop_
_entity.id
_entity.type
_entity.pdbx_description
1 polymer ?
#
loop_
_entity_poly.entity_id
_entity_poly.type
_entity_poly.pdbx_seq_one_letter_code
_entity_poly.pdbx_strand_id
1 'polypeptide(L)'
;NAYGPDYELHEKGIYYDAVVNPIRHLHGYYELARIPEQESYHSFQCFPLRTGWIPAHITLDKMIAHRAILNLAGNPKFSFRNTWAQIVNLGSKPFYQRNSYGFCGTICTNGVTASFIKTKPEWKRGKGLNLNLN
;
A
#
# COMPACT_ATOMS: atom_id res chain seq x y z
N ASN A 1 22.63 -12.67 8.80
CA ASN A 1 22.25 -11.48 9.58
C ASN A 1 22.53 -10.27 8.72
N ALA A 2 21.55 -9.40 8.46
CA ALA A 2 21.72 -8.29 7.49
C ALA A 2 22.65 -7.18 8.01
N TYR A 3 22.89 -7.16 9.33
CA TYR A 3 23.74 -6.22 10.03
C TYR A 3 24.98 -6.92 10.58
N GLY A 4 26.07 -6.16 10.73
CA GLY A 4 27.29 -6.63 11.39
C GLY A 4 27.05 -6.97 12.87
N PRO A 5 27.92 -7.79 13.48
CA PRO A 5 27.77 -8.22 14.87
C PRO A 5 27.76 -7.06 15.87
N ASP A 6 28.42 -5.96 15.54
CA ASP A 6 28.55 -4.76 16.39
C ASP A 6 27.51 -3.67 16.06
N TYR A 7 26.49 -3.99 15.26
CA TYR A 7 25.51 -3.00 14.85
C TYR A 7 24.40 -2.84 15.90
N GLU A 8 24.39 -1.69 16.55
CA GLU A 8 23.32 -1.29 17.47
C GLU A 8 22.22 -0.52 16.74
N LEU A 9 20.99 -1.00 16.86
CA LEU A 9 19.81 -0.29 16.36
C LEU A 9 19.53 0.94 17.22
N HIS A 10 19.07 2.02 16.58
CA HIS A 10 18.57 3.17 17.32
C HIS A 10 17.48 2.77 18.33
N GLU A 11 17.51 3.39 19.51
CA GLU A 11 16.53 3.20 20.59
C GLU A 11 15.06 3.43 20.18
N LYS A 12 14.82 4.13 19.06
CA LYS A 12 13.48 4.44 18.53
C LYS A 12 12.98 3.35 17.57
N GLY A 13 13.75 2.26 17.44
CA GLY A 13 13.45 1.10 16.61
C GLY A 13 13.97 1.21 15.18
N ILE A 14 13.81 0.09 14.46
CA ILE A 14 14.34 -0.14 13.11
C ILE A 14 13.86 0.89 12.08
N TYR A 15 12.62 1.36 12.19
CA TYR A 15 12.07 2.36 11.27
C TYR A 15 12.83 3.69 11.36
N TYR A 16 13.04 4.18 12.58
CA TYR A 16 13.74 5.44 12.78
C TYR A 16 15.21 5.31 12.40
N ASP A 17 15.83 4.19 12.76
CA ASP A 17 17.22 3.90 12.42
C ASP A 17 17.44 3.82 10.90
N ALA A 18 16.52 3.18 10.17
CA ALA A 18 16.50 3.13 8.71
C ALA A 18 16.40 4.51 8.05
N VAL A 19 15.66 5.44 8.67
CA VAL A 19 15.52 6.82 8.18
C VAL A 19 16.80 7.63 8.41
N VAL A 20 17.45 7.47 9.56
CA VAL A 20 18.64 8.26 9.93
C VAL A 20 19.93 7.68 9.31
N ASN A 21 20.01 6.35 9.18
CA ASN A 21 21.20 5.62 8.72
C ASN A 21 20.93 4.72 7.51
N PRO A 22 20.34 5.22 6.40
CA PRO A 22 19.85 4.37 5.31
C PRO A 22 20.93 3.49 4.65
N ILE A 23 22.19 3.94 4.62
CA ILE A 23 23.31 3.16 4.06
C ILE A 23 23.54 1.88 4.87
N ARG A 24 23.36 1.91 6.19
CA ARG A 24 23.54 0.73 7.05
C ARG A 24 22.43 -0.31 6.86
N HIS A 25 21.30 0.09 6.26
CA HIS A 25 20.16 -0.77 5.94
C HIS A 25 20.16 -1.24 4.48
N LEU A 26 21.12 -0.80 3.66
CA LEU A 26 21.14 -1.08 2.22
C LEU A 26 21.12 -2.59 1.90
N HIS A 27 21.92 -3.37 2.63
CA HIS A 27 21.93 -4.82 2.49
C HIS A 27 20.59 -5.46 2.91
N GLY A 28 19.95 -4.92 3.96
CA GLY A 28 18.61 -5.33 4.36
C GLY A 28 17.56 -5.01 3.28
N TYR A 29 17.62 -3.85 2.66
CA TYR A 29 16.74 -3.50 1.53
C TYR A 29 16.97 -4.40 0.32
N TYR A 30 18.23 -4.71 0.01
CA TYR A 30 18.59 -5.63 -1.05
C TYR A 30 18.01 -7.02 -0.80
N GLU A 31 18.18 -7.57 0.39
CA GLU A 31 17.61 -8.88 0.76
C GLU A 31 16.08 -8.86 0.72
N LEU A 32 15.44 -7.78 1.17
CA LEU A 32 13.99 -7.59 1.08
C LEU A 32 13.49 -7.53 -0.38
N ALA A 33 14.30 -7.04 -1.32
CA ALA A 33 13.98 -7.06 -2.74
C ALA A 33 14.27 -8.42 -3.38
N ARG A 34 15.35 -9.09 -2.96
CA ARG A 34 15.81 -10.37 -3.51
C ARG A 34 14.89 -11.54 -3.16
N ILE A 35 14.39 -11.62 -1.92
CA ILE A 35 13.55 -12.74 -1.45
C ILE A 35 12.29 -12.90 -2.34
N PRO A 36 11.51 -11.85 -2.63
CA PRO A 36 10.39 -11.94 -3.56
C PRO A 36 10.78 -12.44 -4.96
N GLU A 37 11.91 -11.98 -5.50
CA GLU A 37 12.39 -12.40 -6.82
C GLU A 37 12.76 -13.89 -6.85
N GLN A 38 13.44 -14.38 -5.82
CA GLN A 38 13.82 -15.80 -5.71
C GLN A 38 12.62 -16.72 -5.55
N GLU A 39 11.64 -16.31 -4.75
CA GLU A 39 10.42 -17.07 -4.49
C GLU A 39 9.36 -16.93 -5.60
N SER A 40 9.70 -16.23 -6.71
CA SER A 40 8.78 -15.92 -7.82
C SER A 40 7.49 -15.20 -7.36
N TYR A 41 7.54 -14.52 -6.21
CA TYR A 41 6.47 -13.64 -5.80
C TYR A 41 6.41 -12.48 -6.79
N HIS A 42 5.21 -12.20 -7.30
CA HIS A 42 5.03 -11.06 -8.19
C HIS A 42 5.29 -9.79 -7.39
N SER A 43 6.40 -9.11 -7.70
CA SER A 43 6.75 -7.82 -7.12
C SER A 43 5.58 -6.86 -7.32
N PHE A 44 4.85 -6.56 -6.24
CA PHE A 44 3.76 -5.60 -6.30
C PHE A 44 4.33 -4.21 -6.09
N GLN A 45 4.49 -3.46 -7.19
CA GLN A 45 4.83 -2.05 -7.11
C GLN A 45 3.61 -1.25 -6.65
N CYS A 46 3.47 -1.07 -5.34
CA CYS A 46 2.32 -0.43 -4.72
C CYS A 46 2.25 1.09 -4.91
N PHE A 47 3.35 1.70 -5.36
CA PHE A 47 3.43 3.12 -5.69
C PHE A 47 3.79 3.29 -7.16
N PRO A 48 3.02 4.07 -7.93
CA PRO A 48 3.37 4.30 -9.32
C PRO A 48 4.65 5.14 -9.34
N LEU A 49 5.73 4.57 -9.86
CA LEU A 49 6.92 5.36 -10.13
C LEU A 49 6.53 6.33 -11.24
N ARG A 50 6.67 7.63 -10.95
CA ARG A 50 6.26 8.69 -11.86
C ARG A 50 7.10 8.62 -13.13
N THR A 51 6.45 8.39 -14.28
CA THR A 51 7.09 8.48 -15.61
C THR A 51 6.81 9.82 -16.32
N GLY A 52 5.96 10.69 -15.77
CA GLY A 52 5.53 11.94 -16.41
C GLY A 52 5.01 12.99 -15.43
N TRP A 53 4.55 14.17 -15.90
CA TRP A 53 4.24 15.30 -15.01
C TRP A 53 2.88 15.25 -14.29
N ILE A 54 2.05 14.27 -14.64
CA ILE A 54 0.68 14.13 -14.17
C ILE A 54 0.68 13.33 -12.85
N PRO A 55 -0.11 13.72 -11.83
CA PRO A 55 -0.28 12.93 -10.62
C PRO A 55 -0.73 11.51 -10.94
N ALA A 56 0.03 10.54 -10.46
CA ALA A 56 -0.30 9.14 -10.65
C ALA A 56 -1.22 8.68 -9.51
N HIS A 57 -2.26 7.95 -9.87
CA HIS A 57 -3.21 7.36 -8.93
C HIS A 57 -3.14 5.84 -9.01
N ILE A 58 -3.22 5.20 -7.85
CA ILE A 58 -3.38 3.75 -7.74
C ILE A 58 -4.68 3.47 -7.03
N THR A 59 -5.42 2.53 -7.61
CA THR A 59 -6.59 1.94 -6.96
C THR A 59 -6.19 0.59 -6.43
N LEU A 60 -6.21 0.46 -5.11
CA LEU A 60 -6.09 -0.81 -4.42
C LEU A 60 -7.34 -1.63 -4.72
N ASP A 61 -7.14 -2.84 -5.23
CA ASP A 61 -8.20 -3.80 -5.49
C ASP A 61 -8.12 -4.97 -4.48
N LYS A 62 -9.28 -5.54 -4.14
CA LYS A 62 -9.38 -6.74 -3.31
C LYS A 62 -8.65 -7.93 -3.94
N MET A 63 -8.61 -8.02 -5.27
CA MET A 63 -7.94 -9.12 -5.98
C MET A 63 -6.43 -9.07 -5.83
N ILE A 64 -5.86 -7.87 -5.90
CA ILE A 64 -4.43 -7.64 -5.70
C ILE A 64 -4.04 -8.05 -4.27
N ALA A 65 -4.77 -7.57 -3.26
CA ALA A 65 -4.53 -7.99 -1.88
C ALA A 65 -4.63 -9.51 -1.70
N HIS A 66 -5.67 -10.14 -2.26
CA HIS A 66 -5.92 -11.57 -2.10
C HIS A 66 -4.86 -12.44 -2.78
N ARG A 67 -4.51 -12.14 -4.03
CA ARG A 67 -3.62 -12.99 -4.83
C ARG A 67 -2.16 -12.58 -4.76
N ALA A 68 -1.87 -11.30 -4.94
CA ALA A 68 -0.49 -10.83 -5.05
C ALA A 68 0.18 -10.68 -3.68
N ILE A 69 -0.58 -10.27 -2.65
CA ILE A 69 -0.01 -10.01 -1.31
C ILE A 69 -0.21 -11.21 -0.38
N LEU A 70 -1.45 -11.70 -0.25
CA LEU A 70 -1.77 -12.81 0.66
C LEU A 70 -1.52 -14.20 0.04
N ASN A 71 -1.22 -14.28 -1.26
CA ASN A 71 -1.00 -15.52 -2.00
C ASN A 71 -2.11 -16.57 -1.82
N LEU A 72 -3.37 -16.13 -1.76
CA LEU A 72 -4.51 -17.01 -1.57
C LEU A 72 -5.13 -17.42 -2.89
N ALA A 73 -5.45 -18.71 -3.01
CA ALA A 73 -6.18 -19.24 -4.15
C ALA A 73 -7.65 -18.77 -4.19
N GLY A 74 -8.25 -18.79 -5.38
CA GLY A 74 -9.67 -18.49 -5.58
C GLY A 74 -10.02 -17.00 -5.58
N ASN A 75 -11.24 -16.70 -5.15
CA ASN A 75 -11.79 -15.34 -5.10
C ASN A 75 -11.89 -14.83 -3.65
N PRO A 76 -11.64 -13.53 -3.40
CA PRO A 76 -11.77 -12.94 -2.08
C PRO A 76 -13.22 -13.00 -1.59
N LYS A 77 -13.41 -13.69 -0.46
CA LYS A 77 -14.72 -13.85 0.22
C LYS A 77 -15.12 -12.60 1.01
N PHE A 78 -14.14 -11.80 1.42
CA PHE A 78 -14.35 -10.63 2.26
C PHE A 78 -14.58 -9.35 1.46
N SER A 79 -15.16 -8.34 2.12
CA SER A 79 -15.26 -6.99 1.57
C SER A 79 -13.87 -6.39 1.38
N PHE A 80 -13.72 -5.41 0.48
CA PHE A 80 -12.47 -4.68 0.23
C PHE A 80 -11.75 -4.31 1.54
N ARG A 81 -12.48 -3.70 2.50
CA ARG A 81 -11.89 -3.21 3.75
C ARG A 81 -11.39 -4.36 4.62
N ASN A 82 -12.11 -5.48 4.68
CA ASN A 82 -11.72 -6.63 5.50
C ASN A 82 -10.57 -7.41 4.86
N THR A 83 -10.50 -7.49 3.53
CA THR A 83 -9.34 -8.06 2.83
C THR A 83 -8.09 -7.23 3.10
N TRP A 84 -8.17 -5.91 2.94
CA TRP A 84 -7.02 -5.02 3.16
C TRP A 84 -6.65 -4.84 4.63
N ALA A 85 -7.59 -4.98 5.57
CA ALA A 85 -7.31 -4.94 7.00
C ALA A 85 -6.38 -6.07 7.49
N GLN A 86 -6.25 -7.16 6.74
CA GLN A 86 -5.29 -8.22 7.03
C GLN A 86 -3.85 -7.83 6.69
N ILE A 87 -3.66 -6.84 5.81
CA ILE A 87 -2.35 -6.41 5.29
C ILE A 87 -1.91 -5.10 5.93
N VAL A 88 -2.85 -4.16 6.10
CA VAL A 88 -2.59 -2.80 6.60
C VAL A 88 -3.61 -2.40 7.66
N ASN A 89 -3.15 -1.65 8.66
CA ASN A 89 -4.00 -1.17 9.74
C ASN A 89 -4.94 -0.03 9.30
N LEU A 90 -6.08 -0.42 8.69
CA LEU A 90 -7.18 0.47 8.32
C LEU A 90 -8.04 0.92 9.52
N GLY A 91 -7.68 0.52 10.74
CA GLY A 91 -8.28 0.95 12.01
C GLY A 91 -7.63 2.19 12.62
N SER A 92 -6.65 2.79 11.93
CA SER A 92 -5.99 4.02 12.39
C SER A 92 -6.75 5.29 11.96
N LYS A 93 -6.52 6.39 12.69
CA LYS A 93 -7.18 7.69 12.50
C LYS A 93 -7.21 8.20 11.05
N PRO A 94 -6.16 8.02 10.20
CA PRO A 94 -6.21 8.43 8.80
C PRO A 94 -7.34 7.77 7.99
N PHE A 95 -7.72 6.52 8.30
CA PHE A 95 -8.70 5.75 7.55
C PHE A 95 -10.13 5.85 8.10
N TYR A 96 -10.34 6.55 9.21
CA TYR A 96 -11.66 6.74 9.77
C TYR A 96 -12.59 7.49 8.82
N GLN A 97 -13.82 6.99 8.71
CA GLN A 97 -14.88 7.62 7.95
C GLN A 97 -15.29 8.93 8.64
N ARG A 98 -15.46 9.98 7.85
CA ARG A 98 -15.93 11.29 8.32
C ARG A 98 -17.00 11.81 7.38
N ASN A 99 -18.14 12.23 7.90
CA ASN A 99 -19.23 12.85 7.13
C ASN A 99 -19.59 12.06 5.85
N SER A 100 -19.77 10.74 5.95
CA SER A 100 -19.99 9.79 4.83
C SER A 100 -18.78 9.49 3.90
N TYR A 101 -17.66 10.20 4.02
CA TYR A 101 -16.44 9.95 3.22
C TYR A 101 -15.50 8.98 3.93
N GLY A 102 -15.10 7.91 3.23
CA GLY A 102 -14.20 6.89 3.73
C GLY A 102 -13.10 6.55 2.73
N PHE A 103 -12.02 5.94 3.20
CA PHE A 103 -10.99 5.43 2.31
C PHE A 103 -11.53 4.23 1.52
N CYS A 104 -11.56 4.37 0.19
CA CYS A 104 -12.09 3.37 -0.73
C CYS A 104 -11.01 2.74 -1.62
N GLY A 105 -9.73 2.82 -1.21
CA GLY A 105 -8.62 2.19 -1.91
C GLY A 105 -7.84 3.08 -2.87
N THR A 106 -8.13 4.38 -2.97
CA THR A 106 -7.40 5.26 -3.89
C THR A 106 -6.24 5.98 -3.20
N ILE A 107 -5.03 5.74 -3.70
CA ILE A 107 -3.79 6.43 -3.30
C ILE A 107 -3.37 7.34 -4.45
N CYS A 108 -2.96 8.56 -4.13
CA CYS A 108 -2.35 9.48 -5.07
C CYS A 108 -0.94 9.82 -4.63
N THR A 109 -0.04 9.98 -5.60
CA THR A 109 1.32 10.45 -5.36
C THR A 109 1.72 11.51 -6.38
N ASN A 110 2.51 12.49 -5.95
CA ASN A 110 3.15 13.47 -6.84
C ASN A 110 4.63 13.16 -7.10
N GLY A 111 5.12 12.01 -6.63
CA GLY A 111 6.53 11.58 -6.72
C GLY A 111 7.38 11.97 -5.51
N VAL A 112 6.88 12.85 -4.64
CA VAL A 112 7.54 13.26 -3.38
C VAL A 112 6.69 12.93 -2.17
N THR A 113 5.37 13.01 -2.31
CA THR A 113 4.39 12.81 -1.25
C THR A 113 3.31 11.85 -1.71
N ALA A 114 2.73 11.11 -0.76
CA ALA A 114 1.58 10.24 -0.98
C ALA A 114 0.38 10.74 -0.17
N SER A 115 -0.82 10.55 -0.71
CA SER A 115 -2.07 10.96 -0.08
C SER A 115 -3.17 9.93 -0.35
N PHE A 116 -4.07 9.75 0.63
CA PHE A 116 -5.24 8.89 0.49
C PHE A 116 -6.46 9.73 0.07
N ILE A 117 -7.20 9.26 -0.93
CA ILE A 117 -8.48 9.89 -1.29
C ILE A 117 -9.60 9.21 -0.50
N LYS A 118 -10.38 10.03 0.21
CA LYS A 118 -11.64 9.60 0.81
C LYS A 118 -12.78 9.93 -0.13
N THR A 119 -13.54 8.92 -0.52
CA THR A 119 -14.72 9.07 -1.37
C THR A 119 -15.94 8.54 -0.63
N LYS A 120 -17.13 8.87 -1.13
CA LYS A 120 -18.32 8.21 -0.66
C LYS A 120 -18.31 6.73 -1.13
N PRO A 121 -18.65 5.75 -0.27
CA PRO A 121 -18.65 4.34 -0.65
C PRO A 121 -19.57 4.00 -1.83
N GLU A 122 -20.63 4.77 -2.04
CA GLU A 122 -21.54 4.66 -3.18
C GLU A 122 -20.92 5.07 -4.52
N TRP A 123 -19.85 5.87 -4.51
CA TRP A 123 -19.20 6.40 -5.71
C TRP A 123 -18.02 5.54 -6.18
N LYS A 124 -18.03 4.24 -5.86
CA LYS A 124 -17.06 3.29 -6.43
C LYS A 124 -17.18 3.34 -7.96
N ARG A 125 -16.19 3.95 -8.62
CA ARG A 125 -16.06 3.99 -10.08
C ARG A 125 -16.10 2.55 -10.60
N GLY A 126 -17.19 2.20 -11.26
CA GLY A 126 -17.50 0.83 -11.70
C GLY A 126 -18.99 0.53 -11.74
N LYS A 127 -19.84 1.26 -10.99
CA LYS A 127 -21.25 1.42 -11.36
C LYS A 127 -21.35 2.73 -12.11
N GLY A 128 -21.75 2.67 -13.38
CA GLY A 128 -21.91 3.84 -14.23
C GLY A 128 -22.66 4.93 -13.48
N LEU A 129 -22.19 6.17 -13.63
CA LEU A 129 -23.02 7.34 -13.47
C LEU A 129 -24.22 7.16 -14.40
N ASN A 130 -25.31 6.57 -13.92
CA ASN A 130 -26.62 6.84 -14.49
C ASN A 130 -26.94 8.27 -14.05
N LEU A 131 -26.39 9.22 -14.80
CA LEU A 131 -26.93 10.57 -14.88
C LEU A 131 -28.28 10.44 -15.56
N ASN A 132 -29.31 10.11 -14.78
CA ASN A 132 -30.67 10.42 -15.17
C ASN A 132 -30.79 11.94 -15.14
N LEU A 133 -30.45 12.58 -16.26
CA LEU A 133 -30.94 13.90 -16.59
C LEU A 133 -32.35 13.71 -17.12
N ASN A 134 -33.33 13.84 -16.23
CA ASN A 134 -34.70 14.25 -16.55
C ASN A 134 -35.04 15.44 -15.67
#